data_AF-A0A1I3UMJ1-F1
#
_entry.id   AF-A0A1I3UMJ1-F1
#
_cell.length_a   1.000
_cell.length_b   1.000
_cell.length_c   1.000
_cell.angle_alpha   90.00
_cell.angle_beta   90.00
_cell.angle_gamma   90.00
#
_symmetry.space_group_name_H-M   'P 1'
#
loop_
_entity.id
_entity.type
_entity.pdbx_description
1 polymer ?
#
loop_
_entity_poly.entity_id
_entity_poly.type
_entity_poly.pdbx_seq_one_letter_code
_entity_poly.pdbx_strand_id
1 'polypeptide(L)'
;MLSQKQIKAARLLAEGDLQQREIARQLNITPQTLSRWKQNEKFMELVEEFLNEIVQEQYSDIKRLSRKATKTLDKLLNARSEMVRYHVAKDILDRVGLKPIETPQNNNTNIMINIKGSRDQ
;
A
#
# COMPACT_ATOMS: atom_id res chain seq x y z
N MET A 1 15.61 -33.16 -8.31
CA MET A 1 15.73 -32.29 -7.12
C MET A 1 16.54 -31.05 -7.50
N LEU A 2 16.23 -29.90 -6.91
CA LEU A 2 17.03 -28.68 -7.09
C LEU A 2 18.32 -28.76 -6.27
N SER A 3 19.41 -28.24 -6.82
CA SER A 3 20.70 -28.16 -6.12
C SER A 3 20.70 -27.03 -5.08
N GLN A 4 21.63 -27.10 -4.13
CA GLN A 4 21.88 -26.03 -3.15
C GLN A 4 22.12 -24.66 -3.81
N LYS A 5 22.84 -24.62 -4.95
CA LYS A 5 23.05 -23.37 -5.70
C LYS A 5 21.76 -22.84 -6.32
N GLN A 6 20.88 -23.72 -6.81
CA GLN A 6 19.58 -23.34 -7.33
C GLN A 6 18.67 -22.79 -6.23
N ILE A 7 18.63 -23.44 -5.06
CA ILE A 7 17.84 -22.95 -3.92
C ILE A 7 18.30 -21.55 -3.50
N LYS A 8 19.62 -21.34 -3.37
CA LYS A 8 20.18 -20.00 -3.06
C LYS A 8 19.87 -18.97 -4.15
N ALA A 9 20.01 -19.35 -5.43
CA ALA A 9 19.68 -18.46 -6.54
C ALA A 9 18.19 -18.07 -6.55
N ALA A 10 17.30 -19.02 -6.23
CA ALA A 10 15.87 -18.77 -6.17
C ALA A 10 15.53 -17.74 -5.09
N ARG A 11 16.15 -17.86 -3.90
CA ARG A 11 15.98 -16.89 -2.81
C ARG A 11 16.49 -15.49 -3.19
N LEU A 12 17.70 -15.39 -3.73
CA LEU A 12 18.26 -14.10 -4.18
C LEU A 12 17.43 -13.44 -5.29
N LEU A 13 16.82 -14.23 -6.17
CA LEU A 13 15.90 -13.72 -7.19
C LEU A 13 14.59 -13.22 -6.58
N ALA A 14 14.07 -13.91 -5.56
CA ALA A 14 12.85 -13.50 -4.86
C ALA A 14 13.05 -12.22 -4.03
N GLU A 15 14.23 -12.04 -3.43
CA GLU A 15 14.60 -10.80 -2.72
C GLU A 15 14.65 -9.59 -3.68
N GLY A 16 15.11 -9.78 -4.91
CA GLY A 16 15.06 -8.76 -5.96
C GLY A 16 16.09 -7.63 -5.85
N ASP A 17 16.97 -7.67 -4.84
CA ASP A 17 17.99 -6.65 -4.59
C ASP A 17 19.17 -6.69 -5.56
N LEU A 18 19.40 -7.84 -6.20
CA LEU A 18 20.57 -8.10 -7.03
C LEU A 18 20.20 -8.33 -8.49
N GLN A 19 21.02 -7.80 -9.39
CA GLN A 19 20.92 -8.12 -10.81
C GLN A 19 21.39 -9.56 -11.07
N GLN A 20 20.87 -10.18 -12.14
CA GLN A 20 21.20 -11.55 -12.53
C GLN A 20 22.73 -11.80 -12.65
N ARG A 21 23.50 -10.80 -13.10
CA ARG A 21 24.97 -10.90 -13.20
C ARG A 21 25.65 -10.97 -11.83
N GLU A 22 25.10 -10.28 -10.84
CA GLU A 22 25.63 -10.24 -9.47
C GLU A 22 25.32 -11.53 -8.74
N ILE A 23 24.10 -12.04 -8.88
CA ILE A 23 23.70 -13.37 -8.37
C ILE A 23 24.60 -14.45 -8.97
N ALA A 24 24.84 -14.40 -10.28
CA ALA A 24 25.71 -15.37 -10.96
C ALA A 24 27.15 -15.33 -10.42
N ARG A 25 27.70 -14.12 -10.21
CA ARG A 25 29.02 -13.91 -9.60
C ARG A 25 29.09 -14.46 -8.17
N GLN A 26 28.09 -14.15 -7.35
CA GLN A 26 28.03 -14.57 -5.94
C GLN A 26 27.94 -16.10 -5.79
N LEU A 27 27.27 -16.78 -6.72
CA LEU A 27 27.10 -18.24 -6.70
C LEU A 27 28.16 -18.99 -7.51
N ASN A 28 29.12 -18.26 -8.09
CA ASN A 28 30.15 -18.78 -8.98
C ASN A 28 29.55 -19.67 -10.09
N ILE A 29 28.64 -19.08 -10.86
CA ILE A 29 27.99 -19.65 -12.04
C ILE A 29 28.00 -18.63 -13.18
N THR A 30 27.70 -19.06 -14.40
CA THR A 30 27.54 -18.12 -15.52
C THR A 30 26.13 -17.50 -15.51
N PRO A 31 25.96 -16.26 -16.00
CA PRO A 31 24.63 -15.67 -16.18
C PRO A 31 23.70 -16.52 -17.06
N GLN A 32 24.26 -17.27 -18.01
CA GLN A 32 23.56 -18.20 -18.89
C GLN A 32 23.01 -19.40 -18.12
N THR A 33 23.78 -19.95 -17.17
CA THR A 33 23.30 -21.03 -16.27
C THR A 33 22.06 -20.56 -15.50
N LEU A 34 22.10 -19.35 -14.93
CA LEU A 34 20.96 -18.79 -14.22
C LEU A 34 19.76 -18.53 -15.15
N SER A 35 20.02 -18.04 -16.38
CA SER A 35 18.97 -17.88 -17.40
C SER A 35 18.29 -19.20 -17.74
N ARG A 36 19.04 -20.30 -17.84
CA ARG A 36 18.50 -21.63 -18.10
C ARG A 36 17.69 -22.15 -16.91
N TRP A 37 18.10 -21.87 -15.68
CA TRP A 37 17.32 -22.24 -14.50
C TRP A 37 15.97 -21.54 -14.45
N LYS A 38 15.89 -20.26 -14.85
CA LYS A 38 14.62 -19.52 -14.93
C LYS A 38 13.61 -20.09 -15.93
N GLN A 39 14.04 -20.96 -16.85
CA GLN A 39 13.16 -21.68 -17.77
C GLN A 39 12.64 -23.00 -17.17
N ASN A 40 13.16 -23.42 -16.01
CA ASN A 40 12.72 -24.63 -15.33
C ASN A 40 11.55 -24.28 -14.39
N GLU A 41 10.41 -24.93 -14.61
CA GLU A 41 9.18 -24.70 -13.84
C GLU A 41 9.39 -24.88 -12.33
N LYS A 42 9.97 -26.00 -11.90
CA LYS A 42 10.25 -26.25 -10.47
C LYS A 42 11.16 -25.21 -9.82
N PHE A 43 12.07 -24.63 -10.60
CA PHE A 43 12.92 -23.54 -10.09
C PHE A 43 12.11 -22.26 -9.90
N MET A 44 11.23 -21.93 -10.85
CA MET A 44 10.38 -20.74 -10.76
C MET A 44 9.29 -20.87 -9.69
N GLU A 45 8.74 -22.06 -9.49
CA GLU A 45 7.84 -22.36 -8.35
C GLU A 45 8.53 -22.04 -7.01
N LEU A 46 9.80 -22.44 -6.85
CA LEU A 46 10.55 -22.13 -5.64
C LEU A 46 10.85 -20.62 -5.48
N VAL A 47 11.11 -19.92 -6.59
CA VAL A 47 11.27 -18.45 -6.56
C VAL A 47 9.97 -17.80 -6.08
N GLU A 48 8.82 -18.25 -6.59
CA GLU A 48 7.51 -17.74 -6.20
C GLU A 48 7.17 -18.07 -4.74
N GLU A 49 7.50 -19.27 -4.27
CA GLU A 49 7.35 -19.65 -2.87
C GLU A 49 8.12 -18.70 -1.94
N PHE A 50 9.39 -18.43 -2.24
CA PHE A 50 10.18 -17.48 -1.46
C PHE A 50 9.67 -16.04 -1.57
N LEU A 51 9.19 -15.63 -2.74
CA LEU A 51 8.58 -14.30 -2.90
C LEU A 51 7.33 -14.17 -2.01
N ASN A 52 6.48 -15.19 -2.01
CA ASN A 52 5.28 -15.22 -1.16
C ASN A 52 5.66 -15.20 0.32
N GLU A 53 6.67 -15.97 0.75
CA GLU A 53 7.20 -15.95 2.12
C GLU A 53 7.61 -14.52 2.54
N ILE A 54 8.43 -13.86 1.72
CA ILE A 54 8.92 -12.50 1.96
C ILE A 54 7.76 -11.50 2.04
N VAL A 55 6.81 -11.57 1.10
CA VAL A 55 5.65 -10.66 1.09
C VAL A 55 4.77 -10.87 2.32
N GLN A 56 4.55 -12.11 2.76
CA GLN A 56 3.78 -12.40 3.97
C GLN A 56 4.47 -11.85 5.22
N GLU A 57 5.79 -12.00 5.32
CA GLU A 57 6.58 -11.44 6.42
C GLU A 57 6.44 -9.91 6.45
N GLN A 58 6.65 -9.24 5.32
CA GLN A 58 6.50 -7.79 5.19
C GLN A 58 5.09 -7.30 5.55
N TYR A 59 4.05 -8.03 5.11
CA TYR A 59 2.67 -7.69 5.45
C TYR A 59 2.41 -7.79 6.96
N SER A 60 2.98 -8.80 7.61
CA SER A 60 2.89 -8.97 9.07
C SER A 60 3.53 -7.79 9.82
N ASP A 61 4.67 -7.30 9.31
CA ASP A 61 5.38 -6.16 9.86
C ASP A 61 4.61 -4.86 9.68
N ILE A 62 4.08 -4.62 8.49
CA ILE A 62 3.21 -3.48 8.21
C ILE A 62 2.01 -3.51 9.14
N LYS A 63 1.35 -4.66 9.31
CA LYS A 63 0.20 -4.80 10.23
C LYS A 63 0.57 -4.47 11.67
N ARG A 64 1.76 -4.90 12.14
CA ARG A 64 2.28 -4.56 13.47
C ARG A 64 2.55 -3.05 13.61
N LEU A 65 3.18 -2.44 12.61
CA LEU A 65 3.45 -1.00 12.58
C LEU A 65 2.15 -0.19 12.55
N SER A 66 1.16 -0.60 11.75
CA SER A 66 -0.16 0.02 11.70
C SER A 66 -0.83 0.01 13.08
N ARG A 67 -0.80 -1.12 13.80
CA ARG A 67 -1.32 -1.18 15.18
C ARG A 67 -0.59 -0.23 16.12
N LYS A 68 0.74 -0.11 15.99
CA LYS A 68 1.54 0.84 16.78
C LYS A 68 1.17 2.29 16.46
N ALA A 69 1.02 2.62 15.17
CA ALA A 69 0.61 3.94 14.71
C ALA A 69 -0.79 4.30 15.24
N THR A 70 -1.77 3.38 15.17
CA THR A 70 -3.11 3.60 15.73
C THR A 70 -3.06 3.89 17.23
N LYS A 71 -2.26 3.15 18.00
CA LYS A 71 -2.07 3.43 19.44
C LYS A 71 -1.42 4.79 19.70
N THR A 72 -0.52 5.24 18.83
CA THR A 72 0.07 6.57 18.93
C THR A 72 -0.97 7.65 18.66
N LEU A 73 -1.79 7.49 17.61
CA LEU A 73 -2.88 8.42 17.30
C LEU A 73 -3.88 8.52 18.46
N ASP A 74 -4.30 7.39 19.04
CA ASP A 74 -5.17 7.33 20.21
C ASP A 74 -4.62 8.13 21.42
N LYS A 75 -3.32 8.00 21.70
CA LYS A 75 -2.67 8.81 22.74
C LYS A 75 -2.65 10.30 22.41
N LEU A 76 -2.40 10.66 21.15
CA LEU A 76 -2.32 12.06 20.71
C LEU A 76 -3.68 12.77 20.75
N LEU A 77 -4.79 12.04 20.72
CA LEU A 77 -6.12 12.61 20.98
C LEU A 77 -6.25 13.21 22.39
N ASN A 78 -5.37 12.83 23.33
CA ASN A 78 -5.31 13.37 24.68
C ASN A 78 -4.12 14.32 24.90
N ALA A 79 -3.44 14.77 23.84
CA ALA A 79 -2.30 15.67 23.96
C ALA A 79 -2.69 17.01 24.61
N ARG A 80 -1.79 17.63 25.39
CA ARG A 80 -2.04 18.96 26.00
C ARG A 80 -2.28 20.05 24.95
N SER A 81 -1.58 19.97 23.82
CA SER A 81 -1.72 20.91 22.71
C SER A 81 -3.02 20.65 21.95
N GLU A 82 -3.89 21.67 21.92
CA GLU A 82 -5.19 21.59 21.24
C GLU A 82 -5.04 21.42 19.74
N MET A 83 -4.03 22.09 19.15
CA MET A 83 -3.71 21.98 17.72
C MET A 83 -3.30 20.54 17.35
N VAL A 84 -2.52 19.87 18.19
CA VAL A 84 -2.15 18.46 17.97
C VAL A 84 -3.38 17.56 18.04
N ARG A 85 -4.24 17.72 19.05
CA ARG A 85 -5.50 16.96 19.16
C ARG A 85 -6.37 17.16 17.94
N TYR A 86 -6.55 18.41 17.50
CA TYR A 86 -7.35 18.76 16.32
C TYR A 86 -6.81 18.07 15.05
N HIS A 87 -5.51 18.16 14.79
CA HIS A 87 -4.92 17.54 13.59
C HIS A 87 -5.06 16.01 13.59
N VAL A 88 -4.86 15.36 14.75
CA VAL A 88 -5.01 13.90 14.87
C VAL A 88 -6.47 13.49 14.68
N ALA A 89 -7.42 14.20 15.31
CA ALA A 89 -8.84 13.92 15.13
C ALA A 89 -9.27 14.09 13.66
N LYS A 90 -8.81 15.15 13.00
CA LYS A 90 -9.06 15.40 11.58
C LYS A 90 -8.50 14.29 10.70
N ASP A 91 -7.23 13.91 10.88
CA ASP A 91 -6.57 12.86 10.09
C ASP A 91 -7.28 11.50 10.25
N ILE A 92 -7.73 11.15 11.46
CA ILE A 92 -8.52 9.92 11.68
C ILE A 92 -9.85 9.98 10.91
N LEU A 93 -10.62 11.07 11.05
CA LEU A 93 -11.92 11.25 10.38
C LEU A 93 -11.81 11.18 8.85
N ASP A 94 -10.80 11.85 8.29
CA ASP A 94 -10.51 11.84 6.86
C ASP A 94 -10.19 10.42 6.35
N ARG A 95 -9.46 9.61 7.15
CA ARG A 95 -9.10 8.22 6.79
C ARG A 95 -10.25 7.23 6.89
N VAL A 96 -11.19 7.42 7.82
CA VAL A 96 -12.36 6.52 7.96
C VAL A 96 -13.53 6.90 7.06
N GLY A 97 -13.36 7.93 6.22
CA GLY A 97 -14.40 8.40 5.30
C GLY A 97 -15.53 9.18 5.98
N LEU A 98 -15.35 9.56 7.25
CA LEU A 98 -16.27 10.44 7.97
C LEU A 98 -15.90 11.89 7.65
N LYS A 99 -16.12 12.29 6.40
CA LYS A 99 -15.93 13.69 6.03
C LYS A 99 -17.02 14.54 6.70
N PRO A 100 -16.68 15.74 7.20
CA PRO A 100 -17.69 16.72 7.58
C PRO A 100 -18.66 16.90 6.42
N ILE A 101 -19.96 16.86 6.70
CA ILE A 101 -20.98 17.25 5.72
C ILE A 101 -20.61 18.68 5.33
N GLU A 102 -20.23 18.90 4.06
CA GLU A 102 -20.06 20.24 3.54
C GLU A 102 -21.40 20.94 3.73
N THR A 103 -21.46 21.91 4.65
CA THR A 103 -22.63 22.78 4.75
C THR A 103 -22.80 23.45 3.39
N PRO A 104 -23.93 23.25 2.68
CA PRO A 104 -24.10 23.85 1.38
C PRO A 104 -23.93 25.36 1.52
N GLN A 105 -22.98 25.93 0.77
CA GLN A 105 -22.90 27.37 0.62
C GLN A 105 -24.19 27.81 -0.06
N ASN A 106 -25.08 28.45 0.72
CA ASN A 106 -26.30 29.05 0.21
C ASN A 106 -25.91 30.25 -0.67
N ASN A 107 -25.60 29.96 -1.93
CA ASN A 107 -25.44 30.97 -2.95
C ASN A 107 -26.84 31.39 -3.38
N ASN A 108 -27.27 32.53 -2.84
CA ASN A 108 -28.48 33.26 -3.19
C ASN A 108 -28.71 33.24 -4.70
N THR A 109 -29.50 32.28 -5.18
CA THR A 109 -29.99 32.30 -6.56
C THR A 109 -31.28 33.08 -6.53
N ASN A 110 -31.24 34.28 -7.10
CA ASN A 110 -32.40 35.07 -7.47
C ASN A 110 -33.43 34.16 -8.16
N ILE A 111 -34.52 33.85 -7.46
CA ILE A 111 -35.67 33.19 -8.04
C ILE A 111 -36.38 34.24 -8.89
N MET A 112 -36.13 34.26 -10.20
CA MET A 112 -37.06 34.88 -11.14
C MET A 112 -38.32 34.02 -11.17
N ILE A 113 -39.31 34.45 -10.40
CA ILE A 113 -40.68 33.93 -10.43
C ILE A 113 -41.33 34.34 -11.76
N ASN A 114 -41.30 33.44 -12.75
CA ASN A 114 -42.13 33.58 -13.95
C ASN A 114 -43.56 33.12 -13.60
N ILE A 115 -44.34 34.03 -13.02
CA ILE A 115 -45.76 33.79 -12.79
C ILE A 115 -46.48 33.91 -14.14
N LYS A 116 -46.65 32.77 -14.83
CA LYS A 116 -47.73 32.63 -15.81
C LYS A 116 -49.06 32.55 -15.03
N GLY A 117 -49.61 33.72 -14.74
CA GLY A 117 -51.01 33.89 -14.34
C GLY A 117 -51.87 34.12 -15.58
N SER A 118 -52.69 33.15 -15.91
CA SER A 118 -53.72 33.22 -16.95
C SER A 118 -54.88 34.12 -16.47
N ARG A 119 -55.35 35.06 -17.30
CA ARG A 119 -56.75 35.26 -17.75
C ARG A 119 -57.18 36.72 -18.00
N ASP A 120 -57.93 36.85 -19.10
CA ASP A 120 -59.03 37.77 -19.38
C ASP A 120 -58.76 39.26 -19.64
N GLN A 121 -58.73 39.62 -20.94
CA GLN A 121 -59.65 40.60 -21.55
C GLN A 121 -60.04 40.11 -22.95
#